data_AF-A0A1B6ICX6-F1
#
_entry.id   AF-A0A1B6ICX6-F1
#
_cell.length_a   1.000
_cell.length_b   1.000
_cell.length_c   1.000
_cell.angle_alpha   90.00
_cell.angle_beta   90.00
_cell.angle_gamma   90.00
#
_symmetry.space_group_name_H-M   'P 1'
#
loop_
_entity.id
_entity.type
_entity.pdbx_description
1 polymer ?
#
loop_
_entity_poly.entity_id
_entity_poly.type
_entity_poly.pdbx_seq_one_letter_code
_entity_poly.pdbx_strand_id
1 'polypeptide(L)'
;MDIKVRHEGPALQSSWHRLSACLTNPEPGRISQILLHVTIRSSLEDPSVEQKTDMCETVAGGLMSLPLSLPVEDMEPGVTVEKHFYMKPHSLTSRHLNIFVTYTSSKGEHCTQAVTETVEVSKALEVKFAFVSTHCEPVTRLYAREPFLLTPQIDCLSPSPLIIQRTELQLASEVVLQQTTYQCQLAGATLREGEGGTCITCLVVKQSSEQPFSLGNFVIHWNREGGEVSTLVVAMPTVTVENCPLQLEMCVPAHGWVRTPLSIAYLVHNHTDSLLPVGLNMEPSEAFMFSGHKQMRVSLLPQSNQKFEYNLYPLLSGLVALPQLKLSIPSDVATPQLVTELIDRAIPSHVYIMPQAKSRTTAAPTPA
;
A
#
# COMPACT_ATOMS: atom_id res chain seq x y z
N MET A 1 -28.74 10.85 39.26
CA MET A 1 -28.50 9.96 38.09
C MET A 1 -27.26 9.10 38.36
N ASP A 2 -27.24 7.81 38.02
CA ASP A 2 -25.99 7.01 37.93
C ASP A 2 -25.55 6.95 36.45
N ILE A 3 -24.26 7.15 36.19
CA ILE A 3 -23.69 7.24 34.84
C ILE A 3 -22.55 6.23 34.71
N LYS A 4 -22.69 5.29 33.77
CA LYS A 4 -21.61 4.35 33.39
C LYS A 4 -21.30 4.48 31.91
N VAL A 5 -20.03 4.55 31.56
CA VAL A 5 -19.59 4.70 30.16
C VAL A 5 -18.96 3.40 29.69
N ARG A 6 -19.34 2.94 28.49
CA ARG A 6 -18.83 1.71 27.87
C ARG A 6 -18.31 1.98 26.46
N HIS A 7 -17.13 1.45 26.13
CA HIS A 7 -16.52 1.53 24.81
C HIS A 7 -15.46 0.42 24.63
N GLU A 8 -15.14 0.09 23.37
CA GLU A 8 -14.13 -0.93 23.02
C GLU A 8 -12.79 -0.26 22.69
N GLY A 9 -12.00 -0.04 23.74
CA GLY A 9 -10.73 0.68 23.65
C GLY A 9 -9.59 -0.10 22.99
N PRO A 10 -8.52 0.60 22.57
CA PRO A 10 -8.39 2.07 22.48
C PRO A 10 -9.19 2.64 21.30
N ALA A 11 -9.38 3.96 21.24
CA ALA A 11 -9.83 4.62 20.02
C ALA A 11 -8.71 4.63 18.97
N LEU A 12 -9.07 4.62 17.69
CA LEU A 12 -8.10 4.70 16.59
C LEU A 12 -8.08 6.10 15.98
N GLN A 13 -6.88 6.63 15.74
CA GLN A 13 -6.70 7.92 15.09
C GLN A 13 -7.43 7.95 13.73
N SER A 14 -8.17 9.04 13.50
CA SER A 14 -8.94 9.30 12.28
C SER A 14 -10.01 8.23 11.97
N SER A 15 -10.49 7.52 13.00
CA SER A 15 -11.60 6.57 12.92
C SER A 15 -12.70 6.93 13.91
N TRP A 16 -13.96 6.62 13.57
CA TRP A 16 -15.09 6.82 14.47
C TRP A 16 -15.09 5.78 15.59
N HIS A 17 -15.01 6.25 16.83
CA HIS A 17 -15.07 5.45 18.04
C HIS A 17 -16.42 5.62 18.72
N ARG A 18 -17.13 4.51 18.95
CA ARG A 18 -18.45 4.52 19.60
C ARG A 18 -18.31 4.49 21.12
N LEU A 19 -19.02 5.39 21.79
CA LEU A 19 -19.19 5.39 23.24
C LEU A 19 -20.68 5.20 23.58
N SER A 20 -20.92 4.53 24.70
CA SER A 20 -22.27 4.29 25.22
C SER A 20 -22.35 4.76 26.66
N ALA A 21 -23.17 5.79 26.91
CA ALA A 21 -23.49 6.25 28.26
C ALA A 21 -24.77 5.56 28.75
N CYS A 22 -24.62 4.71 29.76
CA CYS A 22 -25.73 4.06 30.46
C CYS A 22 -26.15 4.95 31.62
N LEU A 23 -27.33 5.54 31.50
CA LEU A 23 -27.92 6.44 32.47
C LEU A 23 -28.97 5.67 33.25
N THR A 24 -28.87 5.62 34.57
CA THR A 24 -29.87 4.95 35.43
C THR A 24 -30.48 5.96 36.38
N ASN A 25 -31.81 6.06 36.42
CA ASN A 25 -32.52 6.94 37.33
C ASN A 25 -32.52 6.34 38.76
N PRO A 26 -31.77 6.91 39.73
CA PRO A 26 -31.74 6.40 41.09
C PRO A 26 -32.83 7.04 41.97
N GLU A 27 -33.59 8.01 41.45
CA GLU A 27 -34.57 8.75 42.23
C GLU A 27 -35.86 7.96 42.41
N PRO A 28 -36.57 8.16 43.52
CA PRO A 28 -37.82 7.47 43.79
C PRO A 28 -38.99 7.92 42.89
N GLY A 29 -38.81 8.99 42.10
CA GLY A 29 -39.83 9.54 41.20
C GLY A 29 -39.33 9.72 39.77
N ARG A 30 -40.27 9.95 38.85
CA ARG A 30 -39.97 10.25 37.44
C ARG A 30 -39.12 11.51 37.33
N ILE A 31 -38.14 11.46 36.44
CA ILE A 31 -37.30 12.61 36.07
C ILE A 31 -37.56 13.01 34.62
N SER A 32 -37.41 14.30 34.33
CA SER A 32 -37.69 14.86 33.01
C SER A 32 -36.65 15.88 32.56
N GLN A 33 -36.74 16.30 31.30
CA GLN A 33 -35.82 17.28 30.69
C GLN A 33 -34.35 16.83 30.78
N ILE A 34 -34.11 15.55 30.50
CA ILE A 34 -32.80 14.93 30.65
C ILE A 34 -31.91 15.32 29.47
N LEU A 35 -30.76 15.92 29.75
CA LEU A 35 -29.79 16.32 28.73
C LEU A 35 -28.40 15.80 29.11
N LEU A 36 -27.84 14.96 28.23
CA LEU A 36 -26.49 14.45 28.34
C LEU A 36 -25.52 15.42 27.67
N HIS A 37 -24.56 15.92 28.42
CA HIS A 37 -23.50 16.78 27.93
C HIS A 37 -22.16 16.05 27.93
N VAL A 38 -21.39 16.21 26.85
CA VAL A 38 -20.02 15.71 26.74
C VAL A 38 -19.09 16.85 26.39
N THR A 39 -18.04 17.01 27.19
CA THR A 39 -16.94 17.96 26.99
C THR A 39 -15.61 17.23 27.03
N ILE A 40 -14.57 17.79 26.41
CA ILE A 40 -13.24 17.21 26.44
C ILE A 40 -12.36 18.12 27.28
N ARG A 41 -11.72 17.57 28.31
CA ARG A 41 -10.83 18.35 29.15
C ARG A 41 -9.53 18.62 28.41
N SER A 42 -9.25 19.90 28.13
CA SER A 42 -7.94 20.33 27.65
C SER A 42 -6.85 20.08 28.69
N SER A 43 -5.68 19.66 28.25
CA SER A 43 -4.47 19.54 29.07
C SER A 43 -3.48 20.65 28.71
N LEU A 44 -2.48 20.88 29.58
CA LEU A 44 -1.38 21.81 29.28
C LEU A 44 -0.54 21.33 28.09
N GLU A 45 -0.52 20.03 27.82
CA GLU A 45 0.25 19.40 26.74
C GLU A 45 -0.47 19.48 25.39
N ASP A 46 -1.81 19.47 25.38
CA ASP A 46 -2.62 19.61 24.17
C ASP A 46 -3.85 20.52 24.42
N PRO A 47 -3.66 21.85 24.47
CA PRO A 47 -4.74 22.78 24.79
C PRO A 47 -5.84 22.81 23.72
N SER A 48 -5.52 22.42 22.48
CA SER A 48 -6.44 22.38 21.33
C SER A 48 -7.01 20.98 21.05
N VAL A 49 -6.96 20.07 22.02
CA VAL A 49 -7.46 18.68 21.89
C VAL A 49 -8.92 18.62 21.43
N GLU A 50 -9.75 19.58 21.86
CA GLU A 50 -11.15 19.73 21.42
C GLU A 50 -11.25 19.97 19.91
N GLN A 51 -10.42 20.85 19.35
CA GLN A 51 -10.41 21.18 17.92
C GLN A 51 -9.86 20.04 17.05
N LYS A 52 -9.15 19.09 17.68
CA LYS A 52 -8.61 17.88 17.04
C LYS A 52 -9.51 16.68 17.27
N THR A 53 -10.77 16.88 17.64
CA THR A 53 -11.71 15.81 17.92
C THR A 53 -13.08 16.13 17.38
N ASP A 54 -13.51 15.35 16.39
CA ASP A 54 -14.88 15.44 15.91
C ASP A 54 -15.81 14.62 16.79
N MET A 55 -17.02 15.11 17.04
CA MET A 55 -18.06 14.38 17.77
C MET A 55 -19.41 14.47 17.06
N CYS A 56 -20.23 13.43 17.22
CA CYS A 56 -21.60 13.39 16.72
C CYS A 56 -22.45 12.39 17.50
N GLU A 57 -23.79 12.51 17.41
CA GLU A 57 -24.71 11.50 17.93
C GLU A 57 -24.75 10.26 17.03
N THR A 58 -24.81 10.47 15.72
CA THR A 58 -24.76 9.43 14.69
C THR A 58 -23.81 9.88 13.57
N VAL A 59 -23.06 8.94 12.99
CA VAL A 59 -22.10 9.26 11.92
C VAL A 59 -22.79 9.84 10.68
N ALA A 60 -24.01 9.38 10.37
CA ALA A 60 -24.83 9.92 9.28
C ALA A 60 -25.45 11.29 9.59
N GLY A 61 -25.64 11.63 10.88
CA GLY A 61 -26.28 12.88 11.33
C GLY A 61 -25.39 14.13 11.23
N GLY A 62 -24.11 13.96 10.91
CA GLY A 62 -23.15 15.06 10.78
C GLY A 62 -22.49 15.48 12.10
N LEU A 63 -21.54 16.42 11.99
CA LEU A 63 -20.74 16.88 13.12
C LEU A 63 -21.55 17.78 14.06
N MET A 64 -21.25 17.68 15.35
CA MET A 64 -21.82 18.53 16.39
C MET A 64 -20.72 19.32 17.09
N SER A 65 -21.04 20.54 17.52
CA SER A 65 -20.13 21.37 18.30
C SER A 65 -20.00 20.85 19.73
N LEU A 66 -18.81 21.00 20.31
CA LEU A 66 -18.61 20.87 21.75
C LEU A 66 -19.12 22.13 22.48
N PRO A 67 -19.74 22.01 23.67
CA PRO A 67 -20.14 20.77 24.35
C PRO A 67 -21.24 20.02 23.58
N LEU A 68 -21.03 18.71 23.38
CA LEU A 68 -22.01 17.84 22.74
C LEU A 68 -23.21 17.72 23.67
N SER A 69 -24.43 18.06 23.22
CA SER A 69 -25.64 18.03 24.05
C SER A 69 -26.69 17.13 23.41
N LEU A 70 -27.04 16.05 24.08
CA LEU A 70 -27.88 14.98 23.56
C LEU A 70 -29.13 14.79 24.43
N PRO A 71 -30.35 15.01 23.90
CA PRO A 71 -31.56 14.81 24.67
C PRO A 71 -31.78 13.32 24.95
N VAL A 72 -32.28 13.04 26.15
CA VAL A 72 -32.67 11.70 26.60
C VAL A 72 -34.14 11.76 27.02
N GLU A 73 -34.90 10.73 26.70
CA GLU A 73 -36.31 10.63 27.08
C GLU A 73 -36.47 10.60 28.60
N ASP A 74 -37.62 11.06 29.09
CA ASP A 74 -37.96 11.03 30.50
C ASP A 74 -37.88 9.60 31.07
N MET A 75 -37.42 9.47 32.30
CA MET A 75 -37.11 8.18 32.91
C MET A 75 -37.93 7.92 34.17
N GLU A 76 -38.55 6.74 34.23
CA GLU A 76 -39.19 6.23 35.44
C GLU A 76 -38.14 5.76 36.47
N PRO A 77 -38.50 5.65 37.76
CA PRO A 77 -37.60 5.16 38.81
C PRO A 77 -36.95 3.81 38.45
N GLY A 78 -35.63 3.71 38.60
CA GLY A 78 -34.88 2.48 38.35
C GLY A 78 -34.68 2.10 36.88
N VAL A 79 -35.23 2.87 35.93
CA VAL A 79 -35.01 2.63 34.49
C VAL A 79 -33.58 3.00 34.11
N THR A 80 -32.97 2.16 33.27
CA THR A 80 -31.69 2.42 32.61
C THR A 80 -31.90 2.66 31.13
N VAL A 81 -31.38 3.77 30.61
CA VAL A 81 -31.35 4.11 29.18
C VAL A 81 -29.91 4.14 28.70
N GLU A 82 -29.65 3.59 27.52
CA GLU A 82 -28.35 3.67 26.87
C GLU A 82 -28.40 4.72 25.75
N LYS A 83 -27.51 5.70 25.84
CA LYS A 83 -27.34 6.75 24.83
C LYS A 83 -25.98 6.61 24.17
N HIS A 84 -25.96 6.56 22.84
CA HIS A 84 -24.72 6.44 22.07
C HIS A 84 -24.28 7.77 21.50
N PHE A 85 -22.97 7.93 21.35
CA PHE A 85 -22.34 9.01 20.63
C PHE A 85 -20.99 8.55 20.08
N TYR A 86 -20.44 9.29 19.13
CA TYR A 86 -19.21 8.94 18.44
C TYR A 86 -18.18 10.06 18.58
N MET A 87 -16.92 9.63 18.61
CA MET A 87 -15.75 10.50 18.70
C MET A 87 -14.75 10.07 17.62
N LYS A 88 -14.18 11.02 16.90
CA LYS A 88 -13.09 10.77 15.95
C LYS A 88 -11.88 11.63 16.31
N PRO A 89 -10.86 11.05 16.96
CA PRO A 89 -9.65 11.78 17.34
C PRO A 89 -8.71 11.94 16.16
N HIS A 90 -8.17 13.13 15.94
CA HIS A 90 -7.18 13.42 14.88
C HIS A 90 -5.74 13.49 15.39
N SER A 91 -5.53 13.35 16.70
CA SER A 91 -4.22 13.26 17.36
C SER A 91 -4.15 12.03 18.27
N LEU A 92 -2.93 11.60 18.62
CA LEU A 92 -2.69 10.43 19.48
C LEU A 92 -2.81 10.73 20.98
N THR A 93 -3.11 11.97 21.37
CA THR A 93 -3.34 12.34 22.76
C THR A 93 -4.58 11.61 23.31
N SER A 94 -4.54 11.07 24.53
CA SER A 94 -5.76 10.54 25.16
C SER A 94 -6.83 11.62 25.32
N ARG A 95 -8.10 11.21 25.26
CA ARG A 95 -9.26 12.09 25.43
C ARG A 95 -9.85 11.90 26.82
N HIS A 96 -9.78 12.95 27.64
CA HIS A 96 -10.39 12.97 28.96
C HIS A 96 -11.77 13.59 28.85
N LEU A 97 -12.80 12.77 28.72
CA LEU A 97 -14.18 13.19 28.55
C LEU A 97 -14.79 13.51 29.90
N ASN A 98 -15.37 14.69 30.04
CA ASN A 98 -16.26 15.03 31.14
C ASN A 98 -17.70 14.90 30.65
N ILE A 99 -18.38 13.87 31.15
CA ILE A 99 -19.73 13.50 30.76
C ILE A 99 -20.65 13.84 31.93
N PHE A 100 -21.59 14.73 31.72
CA PHE A 100 -22.52 15.13 32.77
C PHE A 100 -23.95 15.19 32.26
N VAL A 101 -24.89 14.85 33.14
CA VAL A 101 -26.32 14.86 32.83
C VAL A 101 -27.00 15.92 33.68
N THR A 102 -27.77 16.77 33.04
CA THR A 102 -28.71 17.68 33.70
C THR A 102 -30.12 17.12 33.57
N TYR A 103 -30.93 17.25 34.62
CA TYR A 103 -32.32 16.79 34.63
C TYR A 103 -33.15 17.52 35.69
N THR A 104 -34.47 17.41 35.59
CA THR A 104 -35.44 17.94 36.57
C THR A 104 -36.06 16.78 37.36
N SER A 105 -35.95 16.82 38.68
CA SER A 105 -36.48 15.79 39.58
C SER A 105 -38.01 15.85 39.67
N SER A 106 -38.63 14.80 40.22
CA SER A 106 -40.08 14.77 40.53
C SER A 106 -40.52 15.88 41.50
N LYS A 107 -39.59 16.50 42.22
CA LYS A 107 -39.83 17.64 43.12
C LYS A 107 -39.66 19.01 42.44
N GLY A 108 -39.29 19.03 41.16
CA GLY A 108 -39.00 20.25 40.40
C GLY A 108 -37.59 20.82 40.64
N GLU A 109 -36.69 20.04 41.25
CA GLU A 109 -35.30 20.48 41.48
C GLU A 109 -34.46 20.21 40.22
N HIS A 110 -33.58 21.14 39.85
CA HIS A 110 -32.61 20.93 38.78
C HIS A 110 -31.36 20.24 39.34
N CYS A 111 -31.08 19.06 38.84
CA CYS A 111 -30.00 18.21 39.30
C CYS A 111 -28.95 18.01 38.21
N THR A 112 -27.69 17.89 38.63
CA THR A 112 -26.55 17.63 37.74
C THR A 112 -25.69 16.52 38.33
N GLN A 113 -25.32 15.54 37.50
CA GLN A 113 -24.34 14.51 37.83
C GLN A 113 -23.25 14.46 36.77
N ALA A 114 -22.00 14.26 37.16
CA ALA A 114 -20.87 14.13 36.24
C ALA A 114 -20.04 12.86 36.49
N VAL A 115 -19.41 12.36 35.43
CA VAL A 115 -18.37 11.33 35.45
C VAL A 115 -17.27 11.74 34.47
N THR A 116 -16.03 11.36 34.76
CA THR A 116 -14.91 11.53 33.84
C THR A 116 -14.51 10.17 33.29
N GLU A 117 -14.34 10.08 31.97
CA GLU A 117 -13.89 8.87 31.26
C GLU A 117 -12.63 9.20 30.47
N THR A 118 -11.62 8.32 30.50
CA THR A 118 -10.40 8.49 29.70
C THR A 118 -10.39 7.50 28.55
N VAL A 119 -10.32 8.02 27.33
CA VAL A 119 -10.22 7.21 26.11
C VAL A 119 -8.81 7.33 25.55
N GLU A 120 -8.06 6.23 25.61
CA GLU A 120 -6.74 6.15 24.97
C GLU A 120 -6.87 6.16 23.44
N VAL A 121 -5.92 6.78 22.75
CA VAL A 121 -5.90 6.86 21.28
C VAL A 121 -4.62 6.22 20.74
N SER A 122 -4.77 5.37 19.73
CA SER A 122 -3.65 4.67 19.09
C SER A 122 -3.71 4.78 17.56
N LYS A 123 -2.59 4.49 16.89
CA LYS A 123 -2.55 4.38 15.43
C LYS A 123 -3.17 3.06 15.01
N ALA A 124 -3.96 3.07 13.93
CA ALA A 124 -4.55 1.86 13.37
C ALA A 124 -3.55 1.08 12.50
N LEU A 125 -2.89 1.79 11.59
CA LEU A 125 -2.06 1.23 10.54
C LEU A 125 -0.77 2.05 10.43
N GLU A 126 0.33 1.38 10.11
CA GLU A 126 1.56 1.98 9.63
C GLU A 126 1.82 1.56 8.18
N VAL A 127 2.33 2.46 7.36
CA VAL A 127 2.60 2.18 5.95
C VAL A 127 4.05 2.49 5.63
N LYS A 128 4.74 1.52 5.03
CA LYS A 128 6.11 1.63 4.53
C LYS A 128 6.10 1.44 3.01
N PHE A 129 7.03 2.07 2.32
CA PHE A 129 7.16 1.94 0.87
C PHE A 129 8.55 1.45 0.52
N ALA A 130 8.62 0.49 -0.39
CA ALA A 130 9.86 0.11 -1.05
C ALA A 130 9.68 0.10 -2.57
N PHE A 131 10.81 0.28 -3.26
CA PHE A 131 10.89 0.21 -4.71
C PHE A 131 11.69 -1.02 -5.10
N VAL A 132 11.17 -1.80 -6.03
CA VAL A 132 11.87 -2.95 -6.59
C VAL A 132 11.82 -2.91 -8.12
N SER A 133 12.77 -3.54 -8.78
CA SER A 133 12.80 -3.70 -10.23
C SER A 133 11.66 -4.62 -10.69
N THR A 134 11.44 -4.71 -12.00
CA THR A 134 10.51 -5.68 -12.58
C THR A 134 10.92 -7.14 -12.35
N HIS A 135 12.16 -7.37 -11.92
CA HIS A 135 12.69 -8.68 -11.49
C HIS A 135 12.69 -8.87 -9.97
N CYS A 136 11.98 -8.01 -9.24
CA CYS A 136 11.82 -8.07 -7.77
C CYS A 136 13.12 -7.86 -6.97
N GLU A 137 14.08 -7.11 -7.52
CA GLU A 137 15.29 -6.72 -6.80
C GLU A 137 15.16 -5.29 -6.25
N PRO A 138 15.64 -4.98 -5.03
CA PRO A 138 15.56 -3.63 -4.46
C PRO A 138 16.23 -2.58 -5.35
N VAL A 139 15.56 -1.44 -5.57
CA VAL A 139 16.10 -0.33 -6.33
C VAL A 139 16.14 0.95 -5.49
N THR A 140 17.27 1.65 -5.55
CA THR A 140 17.48 2.93 -4.85
C THR A 140 17.48 4.13 -5.80
N ARG A 141 17.65 3.86 -7.10
CA ARG A 141 17.62 4.85 -8.19
C ARG A 141 16.51 4.50 -9.16
N LEU A 142 15.85 5.55 -9.65
CA LEU A 142 14.77 5.48 -10.63
C LEU A 142 15.18 6.23 -11.88
N TYR A 143 14.94 5.61 -13.05
CA TYR A 143 15.20 6.22 -14.34
C TYR A 143 13.89 6.59 -15.04
N ALA A 144 13.90 7.71 -15.76
CA ALA A 144 12.77 8.11 -16.58
C ALA A 144 12.48 7.04 -17.65
N ARG A 145 11.19 6.74 -17.85
CA ARG A 145 10.66 5.72 -18.78
C ARG A 145 10.94 4.27 -18.39
N GLU A 146 11.70 4.03 -17.33
CA GLU A 146 11.95 2.69 -16.80
C GLU A 146 10.79 2.27 -15.87
N PRO A 147 10.21 1.08 -16.06
CA PRO A 147 9.23 0.54 -15.14
C PRO A 147 9.88 0.09 -13.83
N PHE A 148 9.20 0.38 -12.71
CA PHE A 148 9.57 -0.10 -11.39
C PHE A 148 8.31 -0.50 -10.61
N LEU A 149 8.48 -1.40 -9.65
CA LEU A 149 7.41 -1.85 -8.78
C LEU A 149 7.43 -1.03 -7.48
N LEU A 150 6.30 -0.40 -7.17
CA LEU A 150 6.04 0.20 -5.87
C LEU A 150 5.40 -0.86 -4.96
N THR A 151 5.92 -0.98 -3.74
CA THR A 151 5.44 -1.94 -2.74
C THR A 151 5.04 -1.23 -1.44
N PRO A 152 3.77 -0.79 -1.31
CA PRO A 152 3.22 -0.33 -0.05
C PRO A 152 3.01 -1.52 0.90
N GLN A 153 3.73 -1.55 2.01
CA GLN A 153 3.54 -2.48 3.10
C GLN A 153 2.66 -1.84 4.17
N ILE A 154 1.55 -2.49 4.51
CA ILE A 154 0.58 -2.05 5.52
C ILE A 154 0.75 -2.97 6.75
N ASP A 155 1.19 -2.39 7.86
CA ASP A 155 1.34 -3.07 9.15
C ASP A 155 0.17 -2.67 10.08
N CYS A 156 -0.49 -3.65 10.69
CA CYS A 156 -1.59 -3.42 11.62
C CYS A 156 -1.07 -3.22 13.05
N LEU A 157 -1.33 -2.02 13.59
CA LEU A 157 -0.95 -1.62 14.94
C LEU A 157 -2.14 -1.61 15.92
N SER A 158 -3.34 -1.82 15.41
CA SER A 158 -4.56 -1.88 16.21
C SER A 158 -4.62 -3.20 16.99
N PRO A 159 -4.98 -3.18 18.28
CA PRO A 159 -5.20 -4.40 19.05
C PRO A 159 -6.46 -5.16 18.61
N SER A 160 -7.40 -4.48 17.94
CA SER A 160 -8.56 -5.09 17.32
C SER A 160 -8.30 -5.40 15.84
N PRO A 161 -8.79 -6.52 15.28
CA PRO A 161 -8.67 -6.83 13.87
C PRO A 161 -9.26 -5.75 12.96
N LEU A 162 -8.55 -5.45 11.87
CA LEU A 162 -8.95 -4.44 10.88
C LEU A 162 -9.16 -5.10 9.52
N ILE A 163 -10.24 -4.70 8.84
CA ILE A 163 -10.54 -5.15 7.48
C ILE A 163 -10.10 -4.06 6.51
N ILE A 164 -9.21 -4.40 5.59
CA ILE A 164 -8.82 -3.52 4.48
C ILE A 164 -9.89 -3.65 3.39
N GLN A 165 -10.77 -2.68 3.27
CA GLN A 165 -11.85 -2.71 2.28
C GLN A 165 -11.28 -2.59 0.86
N ARG A 166 -10.48 -1.55 0.64
CA ARG A 166 -9.82 -1.27 -0.64
C ARG A 166 -8.72 -0.24 -0.45
N THR A 167 -7.89 -0.10 -1.46
CA THR A 167 -6.84 0.92 -1.52
C THR A 167 -6.93 1.68 -2.85
N GLU A 168 -6.43 2.91 -2.87
CA GLU A 168 -6.34 3.74 -4.08
C GLU A 168 -4.94 4.36 -4.21
N LEU A 169 -4.56 4.65 -5.46
CA LEU A 169 -3.36 5.43 -5.77
C LEU A 169 -3.78 6.75 -6.40
N GLN A 170 -3.42 7.84 -5.73
CA GLN A 170 -3.57 9.20 -6.25
C GLN A 170 -2.20 9.65 -6.76
N LEU A 171 -1.89 9.32 -8.01
CA LEU A 171 -0.57 9.52 -8.61
C LEU A 171 -0.34 10.99 -9.00
N ALA A 172 0.92 11.44 -8.94
CA ALA A 172 1.34 12.70 -9.55
C ALA A 172 1.25 12.64 -11.09
N SER A 173 1.19 13.81 -11.75
CA SER A 173 0.97 13.94 -13.21
C SER A 173 2.04 13.25 -14.08
N GLU A 174 3.25 13.15 -13.55
CA GLU A 174 4.44 12.60 -14.18
C GLU A 174 4.48 11.06 -14.10
N VAL A 175 3.69 10.49 -13.18
CA VAL A 175 3.70 9.06 -12.85
C VAL A 175 2.53 8.37 -13.53
N VAL A 176 2.80 7.22 -14.14
CA VAL A 176 1.79 6.43 -14.86
C VAL A 176 1.76 5.02 -14.31
N LEU A 177 0.55 4.49 -14.16
CA LEU A 177 0.34 3.08 -13.92
C LEU A 177 0.54 2.30 -15.22
N GLN A 178 1.44 1.32 -15.23
CA GLN A 178 1.69 0.52 -16.45
C GLN A 178 0.52 -0.45 -16.74
N GLN A 179 -0.21 -0.86 -15.70
CA GLN A 179 -1.38 -1.71 -15.80
C GLN A 179 -2.64 -0.88 -16.13
N THR A 180 -3.66 -1.51 -16.72
CA THR A 180 -4.92 -0.84 -17.04
C THR A 180 -5.69 -0.42 -15.78
N THR A 181 -5.64 -1.23 -14.74
CA THR A 181 -6.34 -0.98 -13.46
C THR A 181 -5.46 -1.35 -12.28
N TYR A 182 -5.47 -0.51 -11.25
CA TYR A 182 -4.81 -0.78 -9.99
C TYR A 182 -5.67 -1.70 -9.11
N GLN A 183 -5.06 -2.73 -8.51
CA GLN A 183 -5.71 -3.61 -7.55
C GLN A 183 -4.70 -4.06 -6.49
N CYS A 184 -5.01 -3.81 -5.22
CA CYS A 184 -4.21 -4.34 -4.12
C CYS A 184 -4.63 -5.77 -3.76
N GLN A 185 -3.64 -6.60 -3.43
CA GLN A 185 -3.76 -7.99 -2.99
C GLN A 185 -4.41 -8.12 -1.60
N LEU A 186 -4.43 -7.04 -0.81
CA LEU A 186 -5.01 -6.97 0.53
C LEU A 186 -6.47 -6.52 0.55
N ALA A 187 -7.09 -6.24 -0.60
CA ALA A 187 -8.50 -5.87 -0.62
C ALA A 187 -9.37 -7.03 -0.09
N GLY A 188 -10.18 -6.74 0.92
CA GLY A 188 -10.98 -7.71 1.68
C GLY A 188 -10.21 -8.49 2.76
N ALA A 189 -8.90 -8.27 2.92
CA ALA A 189 -8.10 -8.95 3.92
C ALA A 189 -8.37 -8.40 5.33
N THR A 190 -8.31 -9.28 6.33
CA THR A 190 -8.34 -8.90 7.75
C THR A 190 -6.94 -9.00 8.32
N LEU A 191 -6.42 -7.92 8.91
CA LEU A 191 -5.12 -7.86 9.57
C LEU A 191 -5.30 -7.75 11.09
N ARG A 192 -4.60 -8.59 11.84
CA ARG A 192 -4.53 -8.56 13.31
C ARG A 192 -3.31 -7.79 13.79
N GLU A 193 -3.27 -7.48 15.07
CA GLU A 193 -2.13 -6.79 15.69
C GLU A 193 -0.81 -7.51 15.37
N GLY A 194 0.14 -6.75 14.81
CA GLY A 194 1.45 -7.26 14.41
C GLY A 194 1.48 -8.00 13.05
N GLU A 195 0.34 -8.24 12.42
CA GLU A 195 0.28 -8.73 11.05
C GLU A 195 0.49 -7.57 10.07
N GLY A 196 1.08 -7.89 8.91
CA GLY A 196 1.26 -6.96 7.83
C GLY A 196 1.10 -7.63 6.48
N GLY A 197 0.85 -6.82 5.47
CA GLY A 197 0.73 -7.28 4.09
C GLY A 197 1.28 -6.26 3.12
N THR A 198 1.57 -6.69 1.89
CA THR A 198 2.14 -5.83 0.85
C THR A 198 1.24 -5.78 -0.36
N CYS A 199 0.90 -4.57 -0.80
CA CYS A 199 0.37 -4.35 -2.14
C CYS A 199 1.56 -4.25 -3.13
N ILE A 200 1.36 -4.62 -4.40
CA ILE A 200 2.37 -4.39 -5.45
C ILE A 200 1.72 -3.81 -6.71
N THR A 201 2.39 -2.82 -7.30
CA THR A 201 1.94 -2.15 -8.52
C THR A 201 3.13 -1.72 -9.37
N CYS A 202 2.98 -1.72 -10.70
CA CYS A 202 4.04 -1.28 -11.61
C CYS A 202 3.79 0.16 -12.09
N LEU A 203 4.77 1.03 -11.86
CA LEU A 203 4.74 2.44 -12.19
C LEU A 203 5.87 2.81 -13.17
N VAL A 204 5.65 3.87 -13.94
CA VAL A 204 6.64 4.48 -14.81
C VAL A 204 6.60 5.99 -14.59
N VAL A 205 7.76 6.63 -14.45
CA VAL A 205 7.84 8.11 -14.49
C VAL A 205 8.21 8.55 -15.91
N LYS A 206 7.40 9.43 -16.51
CA LYS A 206 7.55 9.83 -17.92
C LYS A 206 8.86 10.59 -18.22
N GLN A 207 9.26 11.47 -17.32
CA GLN A 207 10.36 12.42 -17.52
C GLN A 207 11.31 12.40 -16.32
N SER A 208 12.56 12.75 -16.57
CA SER A 208 13.54 12.95 -15.51
C SER A 208 13.22 14.22 -14.73
N SER A 209 13.61 14.24 -13.46
CA SER A 209 13.47 15.41 -12.60
C SER A 209 14.76 15.63 -11.82
N GLU A 210 15.30 16.84 -11.89
CA GLU A 210 16.46 17.25 -11.09
C GLU A 210 16.08 17.46 -9.61
N GLN A 211 14.83 17.87 -9.35
CA GLN A 211 14.32 18.07 -8.00
C GLN A 211 13.51 16.85 -7.53
N PRO A 212 13.66 16.44 -6.26
CA PRO A 212 12.81 15.41 -5.69
C PRO A 212 11.33 15.82 -5.76
N PHE A 213 10.46 14.94 -6.24
CA PHE A 213 9.01 15.17 -6.26
C PHE A 213 8.24 14.00 -5.65
N SER A 214 7.07 14.26 -5.08
CA SER A 214 6.23 13.21 -4.49
C SER A 214 5.57 12.38 -5.59
N LEU A 215 5.60 11.05 -5.43
CA LEU A 215 4.87 10.16 -6.33
C LEU A 215 3.34 10.29 -6.22
N GLY A 216 2.84 10.98 -5.19
CA GLY A 216 1.41 11.15 -4.90
C GLY A 216 1.01 10.57 -3.53
N ASN A 217 -0.25 10.15 -3.39
CA ASN A 217 -0.77 9.58 -2.14
C ASN A 217 -1.25 8.14 -2.31
N PHE A 218 -1.05 7.34 -1.26
CA PHE A 218 -1.64 6.02 -1.08
C PHE A 218 -2.81 6.12 -0.10
N VAL A 219 -4.00 5.73 -0.54
CA VAL A 219 -5.23 5.83 0.26
C VAL A 219 -5.69 4.44 0.66
N ILE A 220 -5.96 4.25 1.94
CA ILE A 220 -6.46 2.99 2.50
C ILE A 220 -7.83 3.24 3.10
N HIS A 221 -8.82 2.48 2.64
CA HIS A 221 -10.14 2.42 3.25
C HIS A 221 -10.22 1.16 4.11
N TRP A 222 -10.51 1.32 5.39
CA TRP A 222 -10.46 0.25 6.37
C TRP A 222 -11.51 0.45 7.45
N ASN A 223 -11.88 -0.61 8.14
CA ASN A 223 -12.76 -0.54 9.31
C ASN A 223 -12.44 -1.65 10.31
N ARG A 224 -12.90 -1.47 11.54
CA ARG A 224 -13.09 -2.58 12.47
C ARG A 224 -14.25 -3.45 11.98
N GLU A 225 -14.28 -4.70 12.43
CA GLU A 225 -15.45 -5.56 12.22
C GLU A 225 -16.72 -4.88 12.77
N GLY A 226 -17.74 -4.75 11.92
CA GLY A 226 -19.00 -4.05 12.27
C GLY A 226 -18.89 -2.53 12.47
N GLY A 227 -17.71 -1.94 12.26
CA GLY A 227 -17.46 -0.50 12.39
C GLY A 227 -17.59 0.28 11.07
N GLU A 228 -17.61 1.60 11.19
CA GLU A 228 -17.67 2.53 10.06
C GLU A 228 -16.36 2.57 9.27
N VAL A 229 -16.48 2.78 7.95
CA VAL A 229 -15.32 2.88 7.06
C VAL A 229 -14.56 4.18 7.33
N SER A 230 -13.28 3.99 7.67
CA SER A 230 -12.30 5.04 7.90
C SER A 230 -11.33 5.11 6.73
N THR A 231 -10.78 6.30 6.50
CA THR A 231 -9.83 6.55 5.39
C THR A 231 -8.51 7.05 5.97
N LEU A 232 -7.43 6.37 5.62
CA LEU A 232 -6.06 6.80 5.90
C LEU A 232 -5.40 7.21 4.59
N VAL A 233 -4.87 8.44 4.54
CA VAL A 233 -4.13 8.97 3.40
C VAL A 233 -2.66 9.07 3.80
N VAL A 234 -1.79 8.40 3.06
CA VAL A 234 -0.34 8.39 3.31
C VAL A 234 0.37 8.97 2.10
N ALA A 235 1.20 9.99 2.31
CA ALA A 235 2.04 10.53 1.25
C ALA A 235 3.08 9.46 0.83
N MET A 236 3.16 9.20 -0.46
CA MET A 236 4.19 8.32 -1.01
C MET A 236 5.56 9.04 -1.02
N PRO A 237 6.67 8.29 -1.06
CA PRO A 237 8.00 8.89 -0.98
C PRO A 237 8.26 9.91 -2.08
N THR A 238 9.04 10.91 -1.74
CA THR A 238 9.59 11.87 -2.69
C THR A 238 10.83 11.25 -3.34
N VAL A 239 10.89 11.24 -4.68
CA VAL A 239 11.96 10.60 -5.44
C VAL A 239 12.59 11.58 -6.43
N THR A 240 13.89 11.39 -6.69
CA THR A 240 14.59 11.99 -7.82
C THR A 240 14.63 10.97 -8.94
N VAL A 241 14.37 11.41 -10.18
CA VAL A 241 14.30 10.52 -11.35
C VAL A 241 15.36 10.94 -12.34
N GLU A 242 16.35 10.09 -12.54
CA GLU A 242 17.47 10.35 -13.44
C GLU A 242 17.05 10.15 -14.90
N ASN A 243 17.66 10.91 -15.81
CA ASN A 243 17.50 10.62 -17.23
C ASN A 243 18.37 9.42 -17.60
N CYS A 244 17.79 8.47 -18.35
CA CYS A 244 18.57 7.38 -18.93
C CYS A 244 18.57 7.49 -20.46
N PRO A 245 19.76 7.61 -21.10
CA PRO A 245 19.87 7.82 -22.55
C PRO A 245 19.51 6.56 -23.35
N LEU A 246 19.50 5.39 -22.70
CA LEU A 246 19.08 4.14 -23.30
C LEU A 246 18.16 3.36 -22.35
N GLN A 247 17.37 2.45 -22.91
CA GLN A 247 16.60 1.49 -22.14
C GLN A 247 16.76 0.12 -22.77
N LEU A 248 16.84 -0.90 -21.92
CA LEU A 248 16.98 -2.29 -22.31
C LEU A 248 15.77 -3.07 -21.83
N GLU A 249 15.22 -3.91 -22.69
CA GLU A 249 14.17 -4.86 -22.33
C GLU A 249 14.55 -6.24 -22.85
N MET A 250 14.19 -7.29 -22.10
CA MET A 250 14.34 -8.67 -22.54
C MET A 250 12.99 -9.36 -22.62
N CYS A 251 12.65 -9.86 -23.81
CA CYS A 251 11.56 -10.80 -23.99
C CYS A 251 12.11 -12.22 -23.81
N VAL A 252 11.76 -12.86 -22.70
CA VAL A 252 12.11 -14.25 -22.41
C VAL A 252 10.87 -15.01 -21.96
N PRO A 253 10.63 -16.24 -22.43
CA PRO A 253 9.55 -17.07 -21.91
C PRO A 253 9.73 -17.36 -20.42
N ALA A 254 8.63 -17.47 -19.67
CA ALA A 254 8.65 -17.71 -18.23
C ALA A 254 9.40 -19.01 -17.83
N HIS A 255 9.44 -19.99 -18.73
CA HIS A 255 10.22 -21.21 -18.59
C HIS A 255 10.54 -21.79 -19.98
N GLY A 256 11.50 -22.71 -20.01
CA GLY A 256 11.84 -23.51 -21.19
C GLY A 256 11.85 -25.01 -20.89
N TRP A 257 12.22 -25.82 -21.89
CA TRP A 257 12.41 -27.26 -21.74
C TRP A 257 13.80 -27.65 -22.24
N VAL A 258 14.43 -28.62 -21.56
CA VAL A 258 15.70 -29.21 -22.00
C VAL A 258 15.58 -29.65 -23.46
N ARG A 259 16.58 -29.37 -24.30
CA ARG A 259 16.61 -29.75 -25.72
C ARG A 259 15.46 -29.23 -26.58
N THR A 260 14.76 -28.20 -26.13
CA THR A 260 13.74 -27.48 -26.92
C THR A 260 14.21 -26.04 -27.14
N PRO A 261 14.17 -25.50 -28.37
CA PRO A 261 14.54 -24.11 -28.62
C PRO A 261 13.74 -23.13 -27.75
N LEU A 262 14.45 -22.18 -27.15
CA LEU A 262 13.94 -21.09 -26.34
C LEU A 262 14.28 -19.77 -27.03
N SER A 263 13.32 -19.19 -27.74
CA SER A 263 13.50 -17.91 -28.43
C SER A 263 13.46 -16.75 -27.44
N ILE A 264 14.46 -15.89 -27.48
CA ILE A 264 14.56 -14.66 -26.69
C ILE A 264 14.79 -13.46 -27.60
N ALA A 265 14.47 -12.27 -27.10
CA ALA A 265 14.80 -11.03 -27.78
C ALA A 265 15.25 -9.96 -26.80
N TYR A 266 16.19 -9.14 -27.23
CA TYR A 266 16.57 -7.91 -26.54
C TYR A 266 16.06 -6.72 -27.33
N LEU A 267 15.37 -5.80 -26.68
CA LEU A 267 14.93 -4.54 -27.26
C LEU A 267 15.78 -3.42 -26.68
N VAL A 268 16.57 -2.76 -27.52
CA VAL A 268 17.40 -1.63 -27.11
C VAL A 268 16.76 -0.36 -27.64
N HIS A 269 16.40 0.54 -26.74
CA HIS A 269 15.82 1.83 -27.04
C HIS A 269 16.90 2.90 -26.96
N ASN A 270 16.96 3.73 -27.99
CA ASN A 270 17.74 4.95 -28.01
C ASN A 270 16.82 6.13 -27.67
N HIS A 271 16.97 6.68 -26.47
CA HIS A 271 16.23 7.86 -26.01
C HIS A 271 16.99 9.17 -26.24
N THR A 272 18.13 9.13 -26.95
CA THR A 272 18.87 10.33 -27.33
C THR A 272 18.35 10.93 -28.64
N ASP A 273 18.70 12.19 -28.87
CA ASP A 273 18.41 12.92 -30.11
C ASP A 273 19.50 12.70 -31.18
N SER A 274 20.42 11.77 -30.95
CA SER A 274 21.54 11.48 -31.84
C SER A 274 21.59 10.00 -32.23
N LEU A 275 22.28 9.72 -33.33
CA LEU A 275 22.55 8.35 -33.74
C LEU A 275 23.43 7.68 -32.68
N LEU A 276 23.01 6.53 -32.15
CA LEU A 276 23.71 5.83 -31.07
C LEU A 276 24.39 4.55 -31.59
N PRO A 277 25.73 4.50 -31.69
CA PRO A 277 26.45 3.27 -31.95
C PRO A 277 26.33 2.32 -30.76
N VAL A 278 25.84 1.10 -30.99
CA VAL A 278 25.70 0.05 -29.98
C VAL A 278 26.43 -1.19 -30.44
N GLY A 279 27.34 -1.69 -29.59
CA GLY A 279 27.93 -3.01 -29.72
C GLY A 279 27.21 -4.01 -28.82
N LEU A 280 26.81 -5.15 -29.36
CA LEU A 280 26.29 -6.28 -28.59
C LEU A 280 27.28 -7.44 -28.69
N ASN A 281 27.55 -8.08 -27.56
CA ASN A 281 28.36 -9.29 -27.49
C ASN A 281 27.70 -10.31 -26.56
N MET A 282 27.32 -11.46 -27.11
CA MET A 282 26.73 -12.58 -26.40
C MET A 282 27.83 -13.53 -25.92
N GLU A 283 27.93 -13.73 -24.61
CA GLU A 283 28.90 -14.65 -24.04
C GLU A 283 28.34 -16.07 -23.95
N PRO A 284 29.18 -17.09 -24.21
CA PRO A 284 28.75 -18.49 -24.11
C PRO A 284 28.39 -18.84 -22.66
N SER A 285 27.38 -19.72 -22.50
CA SER A 285 26.98 -20.31 -21.22
C SER A 285 27.12 -21.83 -21.32
N GLU A 286 27.53 -22.49 -20.23
CA GLU A 286 27.60 -23.97 -20.19
C GLU A 286 26.21 -24.61 -20.24
N ALA A 287 25.17 -23.88 -19.83
CA ALA A 287 23.79 -24.38 -19.79
C ALA A 287 23.06 -24.24 -21.13
N PHE A 288 23.59 -23.48 -22.09
CA PHE A 288 22.91 -23.16 -23.35
C PHE A 288 23.87 -23.17 -24.54
N MET A 289 23.47 -23.84 -25.61
CA MET A 289 23.93 -23.43 -26.94
C MET A 289 23.04 -22.29 -27.43
N PHE A 290 23.52 -21.44 -28.33
CA PHE A 290 22.66 -20.41 -28.94
C PHE A 290 22.95 -20.25 -30.43
N SER A 291 21.93 -19.81 -31.17
CA SER A 291 22.05 -19.35 -32.55
C SER A 291 21.63 -17.89 -32.65
N GLY A 292 22.49 -17.05 -33.21
CA GLY A 292 22.34 -15.61 -33.34
C GLY A 292 23.69 -14.94 -33.57
N HIS A 293 23.72 -13.60 -33.63
CA HIS A 293 24.97 -12.86 -33.75
C HIS A 293 25.74 -12.91 -32.44
N LYS A 294 26.85 -13.65 -32.39
CA LYS A 294 27.74 -13.64 -31.20
C LYS A 294 28.24 -12.24 -30.89
N GLN A 295 28.63 -11.48 -31.92
CA GLN A 295 29.04 -10.10 -31.81
C GLN A 295 28.48 -9.30 -32.97
N MET A 296 27.95 -8.11 -32.69
CA MET A 296 27.49 -7.18 -33.72
C MET A 296 27.66 -5.74 -33.27
N ARG A 297 27.76 -4.84 -34.25
CA ARG A 297 27.70 -3.39 -34.05
C ARG A 297 26.64 -2.81 -34.96
N VAL A 298 25.78 -1.99 -34.41
CA VAL A 298 24.69 -1.31 -35.13
C VAL A 298 24.60 0.14 -34.67
N SER A 299 23.95 0.98 -35.46
CA SER A 299 23.68 2.36 -35.10
C SER A 299 22.18 2.55 -34.97
N LEU A 300 21.71 2.83 -33.76
CA LEU A 300 20.30 3.09 -33.46
C LEU A 300 19.94 4.52 -33.87
N LEU A 301 18.81 4.69 -34.53
CA LEU A 301 18.30 6.03 -34.88
C LEU A 301 17.88 6.78 -33.60
N PRO A 302 17.89 8.12 -33.59
CA PRO A 302 17.33 8.92 -32.49
C PRO A 302 15.89 8.50 -32.17
N GLN A 303 15.53 8.48 -30.89
CA GLN A 303 14.17 8.18 -30.41
C GLN A 303 13.55 6.90 -31.02
N SER A 304 14.38 5.88 -31.25
CA SER A 304 13.98 4.62 -31.89
C SER A 304 14.37 3.41 -31.05
N ASN A 305 13.90 2.23 -31.43
CA ASN A 305 14.31 0.97 -30.83
C ASN A 305 14.71 -0.06 -31.90
N GLN A 306 15.55 -1.00 -31.50
CA GLN A 306 15.92 -2.15 -32.33
C GLN A 306 15.83 -3.45 -31.53
N LYS A 307 15.25 -4.45 -32.17
CA LYS A 307 15.07 -5.81 -31.64
C LYS A 307 16.22 -6.71 -32.11
N PHE A 308 16.83 -7.44 -31.18
CA PHE A 308 17.86 -8.44 -31.43
C PHE A 308 17.37 -9.81 -30.97
N GLU A 309 17.20 -10.74 -31.89
CA GLU A 309 16.63 -12.05 -31.62
C GLU A 309 17.72 -13.13 -31.52
N TYR A 310 17.56 -14.02 -30.56
CA TYR A 310 18.44 -15.18 -30.34
C TYR A 310 17.59 -16.41 -30.06
N ASN A 311 18.01 -17.57 -30.55
CA ASN A 311 17.43 -18.84 -30.13
C ASN A 311 18.42 -19.57 -29.23
N LEU A 312 18.04 -19.77 -27.98
CA LEU A 312 18.79 -20.55 -27.01
C LEU A 312 18.37 -22.02 -27.10
N TYR A 313 19.29 -22.93 -26.84
CA TYR A 313 19.05 -24.37 -26.79
C TYR A 313 19.51 -24.89 -25.42
N PRO A 314 18.58 -25.09 -24.47
CA PRO A 314 18.91 -25.47 -23.10
C PRO A 314 19.47 -26.89 -23.03
N LEU A 315 20.61 -27.05 -22.36
CA LEU A 315 21.31 -28.32 -22.16
C LEU A 315 21.03 -28.94 -20.79
N LEU A 316 20.78 -28.09 -19.79
CA LEU A 316 20.56 -28.47 -18.39
C LEU A 316 19.15 -28.11 -17.94
N SER A 317 18.61 -28.86 -16.97
CA SER A 317 17.33 -28.56 -16.31
C SER A 317 17.55 -27.87 -14.97
N GLY A 318 16.53 -27.16 -14.48
CA GLY A 318 16.53 -26.42 -13.22
C GLY A 318 16.54 -24.91 -13.45
N LEU A 319 16.84 -24.14 -12.40
CA LEU A 319 17.07 -22.70 -12.51
C LEU A 319 18.49 -22.48 -13.06
N VAL A 320 18.62 -22.12 -14.32
CA VAL A 320 19.91 -22.07 -15.03
C VAL A 320 20.23 -20.65 -15.49
N ALA A 321 21.51 -20.29 -15.43
CA ALA A 321 21.98 -18.96 -15.78
C ALA A 321 21.87 -18.71 -17.29
N LEU A 322 21.22 -17.60 -17.66
CA LEU A 322 21.10 -17.15 -19.03
C LEU A 322 22.47 -16.72 -19.59
N PRO A 323 22.72 -16.86 -20.90
CA PRO A 323 23.90 -16.29 -21.55
C PRO A 323 24.02 -14.79 -21.29
N GLN A 324 25.21 -14.32 -20.92
CA GLN A 324 25.41 -12.91 -20.59
C GLN A 324 25.48 -12.04 -21.85
N LEU A 325 24.67 -10.98 -21.87
CA LEU A 325 24.74 -9.94 -22.88
C LEU A 325 25.66 -8.81 -22.40
N LYS A 326 26.71 -8.49 -23.17
CA LYS A 326 27.51 -7.29 -22.98
C LYS A 326 27.12 -6.23 -23.99
N LEU A 327 26.75 -5.05 -23.48
CA LEU A 327 26.51 -3.85 -24.28
C LEU A 327 27.73 -2.94 -24.24
N SER A 328 28.10 -2.40 -25.40
CA SER A 328 29.17 -1.42 -25.55
C SER A 328 28.59 -0.16 -26.18
N ILE A 329 28.69 0.94 -25.45
CA ILE A 329 28.10 2.24 -25.81
C ILE A 329 29.19 3.31 -25.64
N PRO A 330 29.22 4.37 -26.47
CA PRO A 330 30.14 5.47 -26.30
C PRO A 330 30.07 6.08 -24.89
N SER A 331 31.22 6.28 -24.26
CA SER A 331 31.31 6.70 -22.85
C SER A 331 30.87 8.14 -22.60
N ASP A 332 30.78 8.95 -23.65
CA ASP A 332 30.18 10.28 -23.64
C ASP A 332 28.65 10.23 -23.52
N VAL A 333 28.02 9.11 -23.91
CA VAL A 333 26.57 8.91 -23.81
C VAL A 333 26.20 8.23 -22.49
N ALA A 334 26.87 7.13 -22.15
CA ALA A 334 26.59 6.37 -20.93
C ALA A 334 27.88 5.81 -20.33
N THR A 335 28.02 5.92 -19.02
CA THR A 335 29.16 5.33 -18.31
C THR A 335 29.06 3.80 -18.32
N PRO A 336 30.18 3.06 -18.32
CA PRO A 336 30.15 1.59 -18.24
C PRO A 336 29.39 1.06 -17.03
N GLN A 337 29.43 1.78 -15.90
CA GLN A 337 28.71 1.45 -14.68
C GLN A 337 27.19 1.54 -14.89
N LEU A 338 26.71 2.62 -15.53
CA LEU A 338 25.29 2.76 -15.87
C LEU A 338 24.83 1.66 -16.81
N VAL A 339 25.63 1.32 -17.84
CA VAL A 339 25.30 0.24 -18.78
C VAL A 339 25.19 -1.10 -18.06
N THR A 340 26.10 -1.39 -17.12
CA THR A 340 26.07 -2.62 -16.32
C THR A 340 24.81 -2.66 -15.45
N GLU A 341 24.50 -1.57 -14.75
CA GLU A 341 23.29 -1.44 -13.94
C GLU A 341 22.01 -1.63 -14.77
N LEU A 342 21.94 -1.08 -15.98
CA LEU A 342 20.79 -1.27 -16.87
C LEU A 342 20.64 -2.74 -17.29
N ILE A 343 21.74 -3.44 -17.54
CA ILE A 343 21.72 -4.88 -17.83
C ILE A 343 21.17 -5.64 -16.64
N ASP A 344 21.74 -5.43 -15.45
CA ASP A 344 21.36 -6.14 -14.23
C ASP A 344 19.87 -5.93 -13.88
N ARG A 345 19.36 -4.71 -14.10
CA ARG A 345 17.96 -4.35 -13.82
C ARG A 345 16.98 -4.84 -14.88
N ALA A 346 17.40 -4.96 -16.14
CA ALA A 346 16.52 -5.29 -17.26
C ALA A 346 16.53 -6.78 -17.63
N ILE A 347 17.65 -7.48 -17.40
CA ILE A 347 17.87 -8.84 -17.86
C ILE A 347 17.83 -9.79 -16.65
N PRO A 348 16.89 -10.76 -16.62
CA PRO A 348 16.91 -11.78 -15.59
C PRO A 348 18.20 -12.61 -15.71
N SER A 349 18.83 -12.89 -14.57
CA SER A 349 20.07 -13.67 -14.54
C SER A 349 19.85 -15.16 -14.85
N HIS A 350 18.66 -15.68 -14.56
CA HIS A 350 18.33 -17.10 -14.68
C HIS A 350 16.95 -17.30 -15.31
N VAL A 351 16.76 -18.46 -15.93
CA VAL A 351 15.45 -18.94 -16.40
C VAL A 351 15.24 -20.37 -15.93
N TYR A 352 13.99 -20.74 -15.63
CA TYR A 352 13.67 -22.10 -15.22
C TYR A 352 13.50 -23.01 -16.44
N ILE A 353 14.27 -24.11 -16.49
CA ILE A 353 14.24 -25.09 -17.57
C ILE A 353 13.69 -26.42 -17.05
N MET A 354 12.55 -26.82 -17.60
CA MET A 354 11.86 -28.06 -17.28
C MET A 354 12.59 -29.27 -17.88
N PRO A 355 12.68 -30.40 -17.14
CA PRO A 355 13.16 -31.64 -17.71
C PRO A 355 12.18 -32.15 -18.78
N GLN A 356 12.70 -32.85 -19.80
CA GLN A 356 11.84 -33.61 -20.70
C GLN A 356 11.48 -34.96 -20.06
N ALA A 357 10.19 -35.30 -20.07
CA ALA A 357 9.75 -36.64 -19.70
C ALA A 357 10.42 -37.67 -20.63
N LYS A 358 10.99 -38.74 -20.06
CA LYS A 358 11.43 -39.88 -20.87
C LYS A 358 10.17 -40.52 -21.45
N SER A 359 9.98 -40.46 -22.78
CA SER A 359 9.03 -41.34 -23.44
C SER A 359 9.52 -42.77 -23.20
N ARG A 360 8.80 -43.51 -22.35
CA ARG A 360 9.07 -44.93 -22.14
C ARG A 360 8.64 -45.62 -23.44
N THR A 361 9.58 -45.83 -24.36
CA THR A 361 9.34 -46.64 -25.55
C THR A 361 9.05 -48.05 -25.05
N THR A 362 7.79 -48.42 -24.93
CA THR A 362 7.39 -49.82 -24.81
C THR A 362 7.81 -50.51 -26.09
N ALA A 363 8.96 -51.21 -26.04
CA ALA A 363 9.35 -52.12 -27.10
C ALA A 363 8.21 -53.14 -27.27
N ALA A 364 7.65 -53.19 -28.47
CA ALA A 364 6.69 -54.23 -28.83
C ALA A 364 7.38 -55.61 -28.70
N PRO A 365 6.71 -56.64 -28.16
CA PRO A 365 7.29 -57.96 -28.04
C PRO A 365 7.56 -58.54 -29.43
N THR A 366 8.78 -59.01 -29.64
CA THR A 366 9.20 -59.71 -30.85
C THR A 366 8.42 -61.03 -30.96
N PRO A 367 7.75 -61.33 -32.09
CA PRO A 367 7.07 -62.61 -32.26
C PRO A 367 8.13 -63.73 -32.40
N ALA A 368 7.87 -64.84 -31.72
CA ALA A 368 8.71 -66.04 -31.68
C ALA A 368 8.72 -66.81 -33.00
#